data_AF-A0A4P6XR33-F1
#
_entry.id   AF-A0A4P6XR33-F1
#
_cell.length_a   1.000
_cell.length_b   1.000
_cell.length_c   1.000
_cell.angle_alpha   90.00
_cell.angle_beta   90.00
_cell.angle_gamma   90.00
#
_symmetry.space_group_name_H-M   'P 1'
#
loop_
_entity.id
_entity.type
_entity.pdbx_description
1 polymer ?
#
loop_
_entity_poly.entity_id
_entity_poly.type
_entity_poly.pdbx_seq_one_letter_code
_entity_poly.pdbx_strand_id
1 'polypeptide(L)'
;MYSGFWLVSVFVALAAALQLEVPALDSARPVCVRDFVGRDQLVVINVKTNGYQGDGQKLQLTVMDTLGNQFARKNDVYKETRILFTTHESAAIDICFANFLDRGRRGELSREVNLEVESGASARDWNALQTAEKLRPAEVDLKRVHEMTKEITQELHYLKAREERMRDTNESTNSRVKWFSILIVVVLLALGAWQIQYLRHYFKVKHII
;
A
#
# COMPACT_ATOMS: atom_id res chain seq x y z
N MET A 1 -20.90 -44.99 -13.86
CA MET A 1 -22.08 -44.12 -13.80
C MET A 1 -22.38 -43.87 -12.33
N TYR A 2 -22.37 -42.59 -11.92
CA TYR A 2 -22.60 -42.03 -10.57
C TYR A 2 -21.55 -42.35 -9.49
N SER A 3 -20.63 -41.40 -9.28
CA SER A 3 -20.27 -40.86 -7.96
C SER A 3 -18.93 -40.14 -8.11
N GLY A 4 -18.96 -38.81 -8.18
CA GLY A 4 -17.76 -38.05 -8.45
C GLY A 4 -17.98 -36.55 -8.25
N PHE A 5 -17.83 -36.13 -7.00
CA PHE A 5 -17.33 -34.80 -6.64
C PHE A 5 -18.20 -33.59 -6.99
N TRP A 6 -19.31 -33.48 -6.27
CA TRP A 6 -19.75 -32.19 -5.75
C TRP A 6 -18.73 -31.70 -4.70
N LEU A 7 -17.67 -31.03 -5.13
CA LEU A 7 -16.94 -30.08 -4.28
C LEU A 7 -17.03 -28.72 -4.95
N VAL A 8 -18.21 -28.13 -4.85
CA VAL A 8 -18.36 -26.68 -4.98
C VAL A 8 -17.61 -26.09 -3.80
N SER A 9 -16.34 -25.73 -4.05
CA SER A 9 -15.54 -24.93 -3.14
C SER A 9 -16.20 -23.55 -3.06
N VAL A 10 -17.00 -23.36 -2.02
CA VAL A 10 -17.45 -22.03 -1.59
C VAL A 10 -16.23 -21.34 -1.03
N PHE A 11 -15.48 -20.65 -1.90
CA PHE A 11 -14.60 -19.58 -1.46
C PHE A 11 -15.49 -18.46 -0.94
N VAL A 12 -15.77 -18.48 0.36
CA VAL A 12 -16.30 -17.30 1.05
C VAL A 12 -15.22 -16.24 0.93
N ALA A 13 -15.48 -15.22 0.13
CA ALA A 13 -14.70 -13.99 0.14
C ALA A 13 -14.88 -13.35 1.52
N LEU A 14 -13.92 -13.55 2.42
CA LEU A 14 -13.77 -12.71 3.60
C LEU A 14 -13.39 -11.32 3.08
N ALA A 15 -14.39 -10.46 2.90
CA ALA A 15 -14.18 -9.05 2.70
C ALA A 15 -13.54 -8.51 4.00
N ALA A 16 -12.22 -8.30 3.98
CA ALA A 16 -11.52 -7.67 5.07
C ALA A 16 -11.78 -6.17 5.00
N ALA A 17 -12.78 -5.69 5.76
CA ALA A 17 -12.84 -4.27 6.10
C ALA A 17 -11.73 -3.96 7.12
N LEU A 18 -11.13 -2.77 7.03
CA LEU A 18 -10.12 -2.33 7.99
C LEU A 18 -10.78 -2.01 9.33
N GLN A 19 -10.84 -3.01 10.20
CA GLN A 19 -11.35 -2.91 11.56
C GLN A 19 -10.16 -2.87 12.52
N LEU A 20 -9.99 -1.73 13.20
CA LEU A 20 -8.86 -1.46 14.08
C LEU A 20 -9.33 -1.50 15.54
N GLU A 21 -8.64 -2.26 16.38
CA GLU A 21 -8.93 -2.30 17.82
C GLU A 21 -7.88 -1.47 18.57
N VAL A 22 -8.32 -0.40 19.25
CA VAL A 22 -7.45 0.58 19.91
C VAL A 22 -7.59 0.43 21.43
N PRO A 23 -6.60 -0.11 22.15
CA PRO A 23 -6.67 -0.29 23.60
C PRO A 23 -6.65 1.06 24.33
N ALA A 24 -7.40 1.17 25.42
CA ALA A 24 -7.42 2.33 26.30
C ALA A 24 -6.29 2.25 27.32
N LEU A 25 -5.39 3.24 27.33
CA LEU A 25 -4.31 3.36 28.30
C LEU A 25 -4.28 4.75 28.94
N ASP A 26 -3.73 4.87 30.15
CA ASP A 26 -3.48 6.18 30.79
C ASP A 26 -2.49 7.02 29.97
N SER A 27 -1.46 6.37 29.42
CA SER A 27 -0.51 6.95 28.46
C SER A 27 -0.72 6.32 27.08
N ALA A 28 -1.80 6.71 26.41
CA ALA A 28 -2.16 6.17 25.10
C ALA A 28 -1.08 6.46 24.05
N ARG A 29 -0.64 5.42 23.34
CA ARG A 29 0.19 5.55 22.14
C ARG A 29 -0.74 5.61 20.92
N PRO A 30 -0.59 6.59 20.02
CA PRO A 30 -1.44 6.68 18.85
C PRO A 30 -1.16 5.52 17.89
N VAL A 31 -2.22 4.87 17.43
CA VAL A 31 -2.18 3.92 16.31
C VAL A 31 -2.54 4.69 15.06
N CYS A 32 -1.65 4.69 14.06
CA CYS A 32 -1.81 5.50 12.86
C CYS A 32 -1.91 4.64 11.61
N VAL A 33 -2.83 5.01 10.73
CA VAL A 33 -2.92 4.50 9.36
C VAL A 33 -2.40 5.58 8.43
N ARG A 34 -1.41 5.22 7.61
CA ARG A 34 -0.79 6.13 6.65
C ARG A 34 -1.31 5.84 5.25
N ASP A 35 -1.70 6.88 4.55
CA ASP A 35 -2.10 6.80 3.14
C ASP A 35 -1.43 7.92 2.33
N PHE A 36 -1.16 7.66 1.05
CA PHE A 36 -0.54 8.65 0.17
C PHE A 36 -1.60 9.37 -0.65
N VAL A 37 -1.57 10.70 -0.61
CA VAL A 37 -2.54 11.55 -1.32
C VAL A 37 -1.81 12.52 -2.23
N GLY A 38 -2.34 12.71 -3.43
CA GLY A 38 -1.81 13.65 -4.41
C GLY A 38 -2.11 15.10 -4.06
N ARG A 39 -1.51 16.02 -4.80
CA ARG A 39 -1.76 17.46 -4.73
C ARG A 39 -3.18 17.82 -5.18
N ASP A 40 -3.80 18.80 -4.50
CA ASP A 40 -5.14 19.33 -4.80
C ASP A 40 -6.23 18.25 -4.84
N GLN A 41 -6.06 17.21 -4.01
CA GLN A 41 -6.93 16.05 -3.96
C GLN A 41 -7.91 16.16 -2.79
N LEU A 42 -9.19 15.89 -3.04
CA LEU A 42 -10.21 15.80 -2.00
C LEU A 42 -10.06 14.48 -1.25
N VAL A 43 -10.07 14.54 0.08
CA VAL A 43 -10.02 13.39 0.96
C VAL A 43 -11.23 13.40 1.88
N VAL A 44 -11.90 12.26 1.98
CA VAL A 44 -13.04 12.01 2.86
C VAL A 44 -12.68 10.87 3.80
N ILE A 45 -12.76 11.11 5.10
CA ILE A 45 -12.51 10.12 6.14
C ILE A 45 -13.82 9.88 6.89
N ASN A 46 -14.31 8.65 6.84
CA ASN A 46 -15.44 8.18 7.63
C ASN A 46 -14.90 7.31 8.77
N VAL A 47 -15.20 7.70 10.00
CA VAL A 47 -14.85 6.96 11.21
C VAL A 47 -16.12 6.50 11.90
N LYS A 48 -16.27 5.19 12.05
CA LYS A 48 -17.33 4.55 12.85
C LYS A 48 -16.71 3.85 14.04
N THR A 49 -17.31 4.00 15.21
CA THR A 49 -16.84 3.37 16.44
C THR A 49 -18.00 2.84 17.25
N ASN A 50 -17.75 1.81 18.06
CA ASN A 50 -18.77 1.09 18.81
C ASN A 50 -19.07 1.64 20.21
N GLY A 51 -18.29 2.60 20.72
CA GLY A 51 -18.48 3.08 22.08
C GLY A 51 -19.47 4.25 22.19
N TYR A 52 -19.72 4.71 23.42
CA TYR A 52 -20.73 5.72 23.75
C TYR A 52 -20.19 6.74 24.75
N GLN A 53 -20.89 7.86 24.91
CA GLN A 53 -20.48 8.92 25.82
C GLN A 53 -20.48 8.41 27.27
N GLY A 54 -19.33 8.51 27.95
CA GLY A 54 -19.20 8.10 29.36
C GLY A 54 -18.89 6.61 29.58
N ASP A 55 -18.46 5.89 28.55
CA ASP A 55 -17.99 4.50 28.65
C ASP A 55 -16.66 4.34 29.42
N GLY A 56 -16.06 5.44 29.89
CA GLY A 56 -14.86 5.46 30.71
C GLY A 56 -13.56 5.47 29.91
N GLN A 57 -13.63 5.70 28.59
CA GLN A 57 -12.49 5.88 27.70
C GLN A 57 -12.77 7.01 26.71
N LYS A 58 -11.73 7.65 26.17
CA LYS A 58 -11.82 8.82 25.29
C LYS A 58 -10.94 8.59 24.07
N LEU A 59 -11.58 8.33 22.93
CA LEU A 59 -10.88 8.19 21.65
C LEU A 59 -10.58 9.56 21.06
N GLN A 60 -9.31 9.89 20.86
CA GLN A 60 -8.86 11.06 20.14
C GLN A 60 -8.48 10.67 18.71
N LEU A 61 -9.03 11.38 17.73
CA LEU A 61 -8.67 11.29 16.32
C LEU A 61 -7.84 12.52 15.93
N THR A 62 -6.69 12.28 15.29
CA THR A 62 -5.84 13.34 14.74
C THR A 62 -5.45 12.98 13.31
N VAL A 63 -5.62 13.93 12.39
CA VAL A 63 -5.25 13.78 10.98
C VAL A 63 -4.17 14.81 10.67
N MET A 64 -3.02 14.35 10.23
CA MET A 64 -1.87 15.19 9.92
C MET A 64 -1.13 14.68 8.69
N ASP A 65 -0.35 15.54 8.07
CA ASP A 65 0.56 15.21 6.97
C ASP A 65 1.98 14.94 7.51
N THR A 66 2.77 14.17 6.77
CA THR A 66 4.23 14.11 6.88
C THR A 66 4.94 15.47 6.77
N LEU A 67 4.31 16.47 6.15
CA LEU A 67 4.80 17.86 6.13
C LEU A 67 4.53 18.63 7.43
N GLY A 68 3.80 18.02 8.38
CA GLY A 68 3.45 18.62 9.67
C GLY A 68 2.15 19.43 9.67
N ASN A 69 1.43 19.48 8.54
CA ASN A 69 0.13 20.13 8.45
C ASN A 69 -0.92 19.30 9.21
N GLN A 70 -1.66 19.91 10.14
CA GLN A 70 -2.73 19.24 10.87
C GLN A 70 -4.09 19.60 10.28
N PHE A 71 -4.78 18.64 9.65
CA PHE A 71 -6.06 18.87 8.98
C PHE A 71 -7.25 18.78 9.93
N ALA A 72 -7.20 17.85 10.89
CA ALA A 72 -8.29 17.66 11.83
C ALA A 72 -7.79 17.12 13.16
N ARG A 73 -8.42 17.56 14.24
CA ARG A 73 -8.25 16.96 15.57
C ARG A 73 -9.59 16.97 16.28
N LYS A 74 -10.06 15.79 16.67
CA LYS A 74 -11.31 15.60 17.39
C LYS A 74 -11.02 14.77 18.64
N ASN A 75 -11.45 15.27 19.78
CA ASN A 75 -11.36 14.56 21.04
C ASN A 75 -12.70 13.88 21.32
N ASP A 76 -12.66 12.75 22.03
CA ASP A 76 -13.85 12.01 22.45
C ASP A 76 -14.76 11.64 21.26
N VAL A 77 -14.21 10.90 20.30
CA VAL A 77 -14.94 10.37 19.14
C VAL A 77 -15.67 9.10 19.53
N TYR A 78 -16.99 9.18 19.65
CA TYR A 78 -17.87 8.05 20.00
C TYR A 78 -19.03 7.85 19.01
N LYS A 79 -19.23 8.76 18.06
CA LYS A 79 -20.24 8.65 16.99
C LYS A 79 -19.58 8.58 15.63
N GLU A 80 -20.37 8.17 14.64
CA GLU A 80 -19.98 8.27 13.24
C GLU A 80 -19.55 9.71 12.93
N THR A 81 -18.31 9.83 12.47
CA THR A 81 -17.64 11.10 12.26
C THR A 81 -17.07 11.14 10.85
N ARG A 82 -17.60 12.05 10.04
CA ARG A 82 -17.10 12.35 8.70
C ARG A 82 -16.21 13.59 8.72
N ILE A 83 -15.06 13.50 8.07
CA ILE A 83 -14.09 14.61 7.91
C ILE A 83 -13.80 14.76 6.42
N LEU A 84 -13.80 16.00 5.94
CA LEU A 84 -13.49 16.33 4.55
C LEU A 84 -12.44 17.43 4.54
N PHE A 85 -11.39 17.26 3.74
CA PHE A 85 -10.37 18.28 3.51
C PHE A 85 -9.74 18.10 2.13
N THR A 86 -9.02 19.11 1.67
CA THR A 86 -8.28 19.11 0.41
C THR A 86 -6.79 19.28 0.69
N THR A 87 -5.96 18.47 0.05
CA THR A 87 -4.50 18.52 0.17
C THR A 87 -3.93 19.66 -0.67
N HIS A 88 -2.84 20.29 -0.20
CA HIS A 88 -2.16 21.36 -0.95
C HIS A 88 -0.95 20.85 -1.75
N GLU A 89 -0.30 19.79 -1.27
CA GLU A 89 0.84 19.14 -1.93
C GLU A 89 0.69 17.62 -1.90
N SER A 90 1.43 16.92 -2.76
CA SER A 90 1.46 15.46 -2.77
C SER A 90 2.30 14.97 -1.59
N ALA A 91 1.64 14.42 -0.58
CA ALA A 91 2.29 13.99 0.64
C ALA A 91 1.49 12.87 1.34
N ALA A 92 2.09 12.22 2.33
CA ALA A 92 1.43 11.13 3.04
C ALA A 92 0.68 11.67 4.26
N ILE A 93 -0.59 11.28 4.39
CA ILE A 93 -1.42 11.62 5.55
C ILE A 93 -1.41 10.49 6.56
N ASP A 94 -1.31 10.86 7.83
CA ASP A 94 -1.39 10.01 9.01
C ASP A 94 -2.72 10.25 9.72
N ILE A 95 -3.52 9.20 9.81
CA ILE A 95 -4.79 9.17 10.52
C ILE A 95 -4.57 8.38 11.81
N CYS A 96 -4.44 9.12 12.91
CA CYS A 96 -4.03 8.58 14.19
C CYS A 96 -5.16 8.54 15.21
N PHE A 97 -5.27 7.42 15.91
CA PHE A 97 -6.21 7.18 16.99
C PHE A 97 -5.46 6.94 18.31
N ALA A 98 -5.76 7.74 19.33
CA ALA A 98 -5.24 7.54 20.68
C ALA A 98 -6.41 7.38 21.64
N ASN A 99 -6.48 6.26 22.36
CA ASN A 99 -7.57 5.96 23.27
C ASN A 99 -7.10 6.11 24.73
N PHE A 100 -7.61 7.13 25.42
CA PHE A 100 -7.24 7.46 26.79
C PHE A 100 -8.24 6.90 27.78
N LEU A 101 -7.77 6.25 28.84
CA LEU A 101 -8.63 5.80 29.94
C LEU A 101 -9.07 6.99 30.80
N ASP A 102 -10.34 7.04 31.22
CA ASP A 102 -10.82 8.09 32.12
C ASP A 102 -10.37 7.86 33.57
N ARG A 103 -10.05 8.94 34.28
CA ARG A 103 -9.42 8.85 35.61
C ARG A 103 -10.30 8.07 36.60
N GLY A 104 -9.71 7.06 37.22
CA GLY A 104 -10.36 6.28 38.29
C GLY A 104 -11.10 5.03 37.81
N ARG A 105 -11.17 4.78 36.50
CA ARG A 105 -11.57 3.48 35.95
C ARG A 105 -10.36 2.52 35.98
N ARG A 106 -10.59 1.27 36.38
CA ARG A 106 -9.62 0.17 36.26
C ARG A 106 -10.28 -0.90 35.38
N GLY A 107 -9.62 -1.29 34.31
CA GLY A 107 -10.09 -2.32 33.38
C GLY A 107 -9.32 -2.29 32.07
N GLU A 108 -9.31 -3.42 31.38
CA GLU A 108 -8.79 -3.55 30.02
C GLU A 108 -9.94 -3.18 29.07
N LEU A 109 -10.02 -1.91 28.72
CA LEU A 109 -11.00 -1.40 27.75
C LEU A 109 -10.30 -1.24 26.40
N SER A 110 -11.02 -1.57 25.33
CA SER A 110 -10.61 -1.30 23.96
C SER A 110 -11.74 -0.59 23.22
N ARG A 111 -11.38 0.08 22.12
CA ARG A 111 -12.35 0.69 21.23
C ARG A 111 -12.14 0.19 19.82
N GLU A 112 -13.23 -0.31 19.25
CA GLU A 112 -13.23 -0.71 17.86
C GLU A 112 -13.48 0.49 16.97
N VAL A 113 -12.65 0.62 15.94
CA VAL A 113 -12.67 1.72 14.98
C VAL A 113 -12.70 1.14 13.58
N ASN A 114 -13.79 1.41 12.88
CA ASN A 114 -13.94 1.14 11.46
C ASN A 114 -13.57 2.43 10.72
N LEU A 115 -12.47 2.38 9.97
CA LEU A 115 -11.92 3.50 9.21
C LEU A 115 -12.13 3.25 7.73
N GLU A 116 -12.77 4.21 7.07
CA GLU A 116 -12.92 4.26 5.62
C GLU A 116 -12.34 5.58 5.11
N VAL A 117 -11.40 5.48 4.17
CA VAL A 117 -10.69 6.62 3.58
C VAL A 117 -10.95 6.59 2.09
N GLU A 118 -11.53 7.67 1.58
CA GLU A 118 -11.75 7.89 0.15
C GLU A 118 -10.93 9.09 -0.27
N SER A 119 -10.21 8.98 -1.39
CA SER A 119 -9.45 10.08 -1.98
C SER A 119 -9.81 10.25 -3.45
N GLY A 120 -9.60 11.44 -4.00
CA GLY A 120 -9.72 11.70 -5.44
C GLY A 120 -11.16 11.61 -5.97
N ALA A 121 -11.34 10.88 -7.08
CA ALA A 121 -12.63 10.76 -7.74
C ALA A 121 -13.68 10.01 -6.89
N SER A 122 -13.22 9.05 -6.08
CA SER A 122 -14.07 8.27 -5.17
C SER A 122 -14.62 9.13 -4.02
N ALA A 123 -13.86 10.14 -3.58
CA ALA A 123 -14.23 11.04 -2.49
C ALA A 123 -15.27 12.12 -2.88
N ARG A 124 -15.55 12.31 -4.18
CA ARG A 124 -16.44 13.38 -4.67
C ARG A 124 -17.91 13.01 -4.47
N ASP A 125 -18.68 13.94 -3.92
CA ASP A 125 -20.13 13.82 -3.85
C ASP A 125 -20.77 14.15 -5.20
N TRP A 126 -21.00 13.11 -6.00
CA TRP A 126 -21.61 13.21 -7.32
C TRP A 126 -23.06 13.72 -7.28
N ASN A 127 -23.79 13.48 -6.17
CA ASN A 127 -25.17 13.93 -6.01
C ASN A 127 -25.22 15.45 -5.75
N ALA A 128 -24.27 15.97 -4.97
CA ALA A 128 -24.11 17.41 -4.78
C ALA A 128 -23.72 18.12 -6.09
N LEU A 129 -22.82 17.53 -6.88
CA LEU A 129 -22.44 18.02 -8.21
C LEU A 129 -23.61 18.02 -9.20
N GLN A 130 -24.42 16.95 -9.23
CA GLN A 130 -25.62 16.87 -10.06
C GLN A 130 -26.57 18.04 -9.81
N THR A 131 -26.79 18.35 -8.54
CA THR A 131 -27.71 19.41 -8.12
C THR A 131 -27.13 20.80 -8.41
N ALA A 132 -25.82 20.98 -8.22
CA ALA A 132 -25.13 22.25 -8.47
C ALA A 132 -25.05 22.59 -9.96
N GLU A 133 -24.71 21.62 -10.82
CA GLU A 133 -24.58 21.82 -12.27
C GLU A 133 -25.89 21.55 -13.04
N LYS A 134 -26.97 21.11 -12.36
CA LYS A 134 -28.27 20.71 -12.94
C LYS A 134 -28.13 19.67 -14.07
N LEU A 135 -27.18 18.75 -13.91
CA LEU A 135 -26.89 17.74 -14.92
C LEU A 135 -27.94 16.64 -14.93
N ARG A 136 -28.17 16.05 -16.11
CA ARG A 136 -28.99 14.84 -16.20
C ARG A 136 -28.25 13.69 -15.49
N PRO A 137 -28.96 12.76 -14.81
CA PRO A 137 -28.32 11.62 -14.14
C PRO A 137 -27.31 10.87 -15.03
N ALA A 138 -27.65 10.67 -16.32
CA ALA A 138 -26.78 10.00 -17.28
C ALA A 138 -25.46 10.74 -17.61
N GLU A 139 -25.44 12.07 -17.54
CA GLU A 139 -24.23 12.87 -17.81
C GLU A 139 -23.26 12.82 -16.61
N VAL A 140 -23.80 12.75 -15.39
CA VAL A 140 -23.02 12.60 -14.16
C VAL A 140 -22.31 11.26 -14.13
N ASP A 141 -23.00 10.19 -14.50
CA ASP A 141 -22.41 8.84 -14.57
C ASP A 141 -21.27 8.77 -15.58
N LEU A 142 -21.44 9.38 -16.76
CA LEU A 142 -20.39 9.45 -17.78
C LEU A 142 -19.17 10.23 -17.27
N LYS A 143 -19.38 11.40 -16.66
CA LYS A 143 -18.30 12.23 -16.08
C LYS A 143 -17.57 11.49 -14.96
N ARG A 144 -18.31 10.74 -14.12
CA ARG A 144 -17.76 9.90 -13.06
C ARG A 144 -16.86 8.78 -13.62
N VAL A 145 -17.31 8.05 -14.64
CA VAL A 145 -16.50 7.00 -15.29
C VAL A 145 -15.29 7.59 -16.02
N HIS A 146 -15.45 8.78 -16.63
CA HIS A 146 -14.35 9.46 -17.31
C HIS A 146 -13.21 9.83 -16.35
N GLU A 147 -13.52 10.44 -15.20
CA GLU A 147 -12.51 10.79 -14.19
C GLU A 147 -11.83 9.55 -13.61
N MET A 148 -12.59 8.50 -13.29
CA MET A 148 -12.00 7.22 -12.85
C MET A 148 -11.06 6.60 -13.90
N THR A 149 -11.47 6.60 -15.17
CA THR A 149 -10.63 6.05 -16.25
C THR A 149 -9.35 6.87 -16.42
N LYS A 150 -9.44 8.20 -16.30
CA LYS A 150 -8.29 9.09 -16.39
C LYS A 150 -7.27 8.80 -15.29
N GLU A 151 -7.72 8.63 -14.05
CA GLU A 151 -6.86 8.22 -12.93
C GLU A 151 -6.14 6.90 -13.21
N ILE A 152 -6.87 5.86 -13.64
CA ILE A 152 -6.30 4.55 -14.00
C ILE A 152 -5.26 4.68 -15.12
N THR A 153 -5.53 5.47 -16.16
CA THR A 153 -4.56 5.64 -17.26
C THR A 153 -3.26 6.27 -16.79
N GLN A 154 -3.33 7.23 -15.87
CA GLN A 154 -2.14 7.85 -15.28
C GLN A 154 -1.32 6.84 -14.47
N GLU A 155 -1.97 5.99 -13.69
CA GLU A 155 -1.31 4.91 -12.95
C GLU A 155 -0.66 3.88 -13.88
N LEU A 156 -1.34 3.47 -14.95
CA LEU A 156 -0.78 2.56 -15.95
C LEU A 156 0.47 3.14 -16.62
N HIS A 157 0.46 4.44 -16.94
CA HIS A 157 1.63 5.12 -17.47
C HIS A 157 2.81 5.11 -16.49
N TYR A 158 2.55 5.33 -15.20
CA TYR A 158 3.57 5.22 -14.17
C TYR A 158 4.13 3.80 -14.05
N LEU A 159 3.26 2.78 -14.01
CA LEU A 159 3.67 1.38 -13.93
C LEU A 159 4.50 0.95 -15.14
N LYS A 160 4.12 1.36 -16.35
CA LYS A 160 4.88 1.10 -17.57
C LYS A 160 6.26 1.74 -17.54
N ALA A 161 6.37 3.01 -17.14
CA ALA A 161 7.66 3.68 -17.01
C ALA A 161 8.56 3.01 -15.96
N ARG A 162 7.98 2.45 -14.89
CA ARG A 162 8.72 1.68 -13.89
C ARG A 162 9.18 0.32 -14.44
N GLU A 163 8.33 -0.37 -15.19
CA GLU A 163 8.68 -1.63 -15.86
C GLU A 163 9.85 -1.44 -16.82
N GLU A 164 9.81 -0.40 -17.65
CA GLU A 164 10.89 -0.08 -18.60
C GLU A 164 12.25 0.07 -17.89
N ARG A 165 12.30 0.83 -16.79
CA ARG A 165 13.53 0.96 -15.98
C ARG A 165 13.98 -0.37 -15.36
N MET A 166 13.04 -1.19 -14.92
CA MET A 166 13.35 -2.51 -14.35
C MET A 166 13.87 -3.47 -15.42
N ARG A 167 13.36 -3.37 -16.64
CA ARG A 167 13.80 -4.16 -17.79
C ARG A 167 15.22 -3.78 -18.21
N ASP A 168 15.52 -2.48 -18.29
CA ASP A 168 16.85 -1.98 -18.68
C ASP A 168 17.94 -2.34 -17.65
N THR A 169 17.61 -2.28 -16.36
CA THR A 169 18.52 -2.69 -15.28
C THR A 169 18.77 -4.20 -15.28
N ASN A 170 17.74 -5.01 -15.56
CA ASN A 170 17.90 -6.45 -15.72
C ASN A 170 18.74 -6.80 -16.95
N GLU A 171 18.48 -6.17 -18.10
CA GLU A 171 19.22 -6.41 -19.34
C GLU A 171 20.71 -6.06 -19.21
N SER A 172 21.03 -4.89 -18.64
CA SER A 172 22.42 -4.46 -18.42
C SER A 172 23.17 -5.36 -17.42
N THR A 173 22.50 -5.83 -16.36
CA THR A 173 23.08 -6.78 -15.40
C THR A 173 23.33 -8.12 -16.05
N ASN A 174 22.35 -8.65 -16.78
CA ASN A 174 22.45 -9.92 -17.49
C ASN A 174 23.58 -9.89 -18.53
N SER A 175 23.73 -8.79 -19.27
CA SER A 175 24.82 -8.62 -20.24
C SER A 175 26.20 -8.69 -19.60
N ARG A 176 26.41 -8.00 -18.46
CA ARG A 176 27.67 -8.03 -17.71
C ARG A 176 27.99 -9.44 -17.19
N VAL A 177 27.00 -10.11 -16.60
CA VAL A 177 27.17 -11.48 -16.08
C VAL A 177 27.51 -12.47 -17.20
N LYS A 178 26.86 -12.34 -18.37
CA LYS A 178 27.19 -13.15 -19.55
C LYS A 178 28.64 -12.99 -19.97
N TRP A 179 29.15 -11.76 -20.05
CA TRP A 179 30.55 -11.50 -20.40
C TRP A 179 31.52 -12.11 -19.40
N PHE A 180 31.27 -11.98 -18.09
CA PHE A 180 32.11 -12.63 -17.08
C PHE A 180 32.06 -14.15 -17.16
N SER A 181 30.89 -14.74 -17.42
CA SER A 181 30.74 -16.19 -17.60
C SER A 181 31.54 -16.70 -18.80
N ILE A 182 31.47 -16.02 -19.95
CA ILE A 182 32.26 -16.36 -21.14
C ILE A 182 33.76 -16.28 -20.84
N LEU A 183 34.22 -15.23 -20.16
CA LEU A 183 35.62 -15.07 -19.78
C LEU A 183 36.09 -16.24 -18.90
N ILE A 184 35.32 -16.63 -17.90
CA ILE A 184 35.66 -17.75 -17.01
C ILE A 184 35.79 -19.06 -17.79
N VAL A 185 34.86 -19.35 -18.70
CA VAL A 185 34.93 -20.54 -19.56
C VAL A 185 36.21 -20.55 -20.41
N VAL A 186 36.55 -19.41 -21.02
CA VAL A 186 37.78 -19.28 -21.82
C VAL A 186 39.03 -19.52 -20.97
N VAL A 187 39.10 -18.95 -19.77
CA VAL A 187 40.23 -19.13 -18.84
C VAL A 187 40.36 -20.59 -18.41
N LEU A 188 39.26 -21.27 -18.10
CA LEU A 188 39.27 -22.69 -17.73
C LEU A 188 39.80 -23.58 -18.86
N LEU A 189 39.40 -23.31 -20.11
CA LEU A 189 39.91 -24.04 -21.28
C LEU A 189 41.41 -23.80 -21.49
N ALA A 190 41.87 -22.56 -21.34
CA ALA A 190 43.28 -22.21 -21.45
C ALA A 190 44.13 -22.90 -20.37
N LEU A 191 43.68 -22.88 -19.11
CA LEU A 191 44.34 -23.59 -18.01
C LEU A 191 44.36 -25.10 -18.25
N GLY A 192 43.27 -25.69 -18.73
CA GLY A 192 43.21 -27.12 -19.07
C GLY A 192 44.21 -27.51 -20.16
N ALA A 193 44.29 -26.74 -21.24
CA ALA A 193 45.28 -26.97 -22.30
C ALA A 193 46.73 -26.81 -21.79
N TRP A 194 46.97 -25.78 -20.97
CA TRP A 194 48.26 -25.57 -20.32
C TRP A 194 48.66 -26.75 -19.42
N GLN A 195 47.74 -27.24 -18.59
CA GLN A 195 47.96 -28.40 -17.73
C GLN A 195 48.35 -29.66 -18.53
N ILE A 196 47.68 -29.92 -19.65
CA ILE A 196 48.02 -31.05 -20.53
C ILE A 196 49.42 -30.90 -21.12
N GLN A 197 49.78 -29.70 -21.60
CA GLN A 197 51.10 -29.43 -22.17
C GLN A 197 52.20 -29.57 -21.12
N TYR A 198 51.97 -29.06 -19.90
CA TYR A 198 52.90 -29.19 -18.78
C TYR A 198 53.15 -30.66 -18.42
N LEU A 199 52.10 -31.46 -18.27
CA LEU A 199 52.23 -32.90 -17.99
C LEU A 199 52.99 -33.63 -19.10
N ARG A 200 52.70 -33.32 -20.37
CA ARG A 200 53.44 -33.88 -21.52
C ARG A 200 54.93 -33.53 -21.48
N HIS A 201 55.27 -32.28 -21.15
CA HIS A 201 56.67 -31.86 -21.03
C HIS A 201 57.37 -32.54 -19.85
N TYR A 202 56.69 -32.62 -18.70
CA TYR A 202 57.20 -33.28 -17.50
C TYR A 202 57.54 -34.76 -17.75
N PHE A 203 56.66 -35.51 -18.42
CA PHE A 203 56.93 -36.91 -18.75
C PHE A 203 58.09 -37.10 -19.74
N LYS A 204 58.22 -36.21 -20.75
CA LYS A 204 59.36 -36.23 -21.68
C LYS A 204 60.70 -36.01 -20.99
N VAL A 205 60.76 -35.06 -20.05
CA VAL A 205 62.02 -34.71 -19.35
C VAL A 205 62.43 -35.80 -18.35
N LYS A 206 61.46 -36.44 -17.68
CA LYS A 206 61.73 -37.46 -16.66
C LYS A 206 61.96 -38.88 -17.22
N HIS A 207 61.86 -39.10 -18.53
CA HIS A 207 62.05 -40.42 -19.17
C HIS A 207 61.23 -41.55 -18.52
N ILE A 208 59.97 -41.27 -18.18
CA ILE A 208 59.05 -42.27 -17.60
C ILE A 208 58.24 -42.96 -18.71
N ILE A 209 58.27 -42.40 -19.93
CA ILE A 209 57.89 -42.97 -21.22
C ILE A 209 58.94 -42.54 -22.25
#